data_AF-A0A1G0LXS9-F1
#
_entry.id   AF-A0A1G0LXS9-F1
#
_cell.length_a   1.000
_cell.length_b   1.000
_cell.length_c   1.000
_cell.angle_alpha   90.00
_cell.angle_beta   90.00
_cell.angle_gamma   90.00
#
_symmetry.space_group_name_H-M   'P 1'
#
loop_
_entity.id
_entity.type
_entity.pdbx_description
1 polymer ?
#
loop_
_entity_poly.entity_id
_entity_poly.type
_entity_poly.pdbx_seq_one_letter_code
_entity_poly.pdbx_strand_id
1 'polypeptide(L)' 'MTGAVVEGGLLYAVSAAYATLLVVDLAERTLRAAYAVPGLVQPTALALRGTELLVGQADGCLTAIERETP' A
#
# COMPACT_ATOMS: atom_id res chain seq x y z
N MET A 1 -0.12 10.55 2.61
CA MET A 1 -0.57 9.35 1.90
C MET A 1 -0.58 9.68 0.43
N THR A 2 0.05 8.86 -0.41
CA THR A 2 0.27 9.20 -1.83
C THR A 2 -0.57 8.34 -2.78
N GLY A 3 -0.97 7.15 -2.34
CA GLY A 3 -1.91 6.29 -3.04
C GLY A 3 -2.64 5.39 -2.05
N ALA A 4 -3.86 4.97 -2.40
CA ALA A 4 -4.66 4.08 -1.57
C ALA A 4 -5.61 3.23 -2.41
N VAL A 5 -5.93 2.03 -1.92
CA VAL A 5 -6.93 1.12 -2.49
C VAL A 5 -7.71 0.45 -1.37
N VAL A 6 -8.98 0.16 -1.60
CA VAL A 6 -9.85 -0.55 -0.65
C VAL A 6 -10.17 -1.92 -1.20
N GLU A 7 -10.04 -2.95 -0.35
CA GLU A 7 -10.40 -4.33 -0.68
C GLU A 7 -10.78 -5.09 0.59
N GLY A 8 -11.88 -5.86 0.55
CA GLY A 8 -12.28 -6.71 1.68
C GLY A 8 -12.49 -5.98 3.02
N GLY A 9 -12.88 -4.70 3.00
CA GLY A 9 -13.06 -3.88 4.22
C GLY A 9 -11.77 -3.29 4.79
N LEU A 10 -10.63 -3.54 4.15
CA LEU A 10 -9.34 -2.96 4.49
C LEU A 10 -8.98 -1.83 3.52
N LEU A 11 -8.44 -0.74 4.06
CA LEU A 11 -7.78 0.31 3.31
C LEU A 11 -6.28 0.04 3.31
N TYR A 12 -5.72 -0.19 2.14
CA TYR A 12 -4.29 -0.26 1.90
C TYR A 12 -3.81 1.10 1.40
N ALA A 13 -2.76 1.62 1.99
CA ALA A 13 -2.28 2.96 1.66
C ALA A 13 -0.76 3.06 1.72
N VAL A 14 -0.17 3.77 0.75
CA VAL A 14 1.28 4.00 0.72
C VAL A 14 1.62 5.40 1.21
N SER A 15 2.63 5.49 2.07
CA SER A 15 3.23 6.74 2.52
C SER A 15 4.58 6.96 1.84
N ALA A 16 4.68 8.00 0.99
CA ALA A 16 5.96 8.40 0.42
C ALA A 16 6.95 8.92 1.49
N ALA A 17 6.46 9.58 2.54
CA ALA A 17 7.33 10.14 3.57
C ALA A 17 8.08 9.08 4.39
N TYR A 18 7.54 7.86 4.45
CA TYR A 18 8.06 6.79 5.31
C TYR A 18 8.35 5.48 4.56
N ALA A 19 8.17 5.44 3.23
CA ALA A 19 8.29 4.22 2.42
C ALA A 19 7.51 3.04 3.03
N THR A 20 6.28 3.30 3.49
CA THR A 20 5.49 2.35 4.28
C THR A 20 4.16 2.04 3.61
N LEU A 21 3.76 0.77 3.63
CA LEU A 21 2.39 0.31 3.40
C LEU A 21 1.63 0.27 4.72
N LEU A 22 0.51 0.97 4.80
CA LEU A 22 -0.41 0.98 5.92
C LEU A 22 -1.63 0.13 5.57
N VAL A 23 -2.08 -0.70 6.51
CA VAL A 23 -3.30 -1.49 6.42
C VAL A 23 -4.24 -1.04 7.52
N VAL A 24 -5.38 -0.47 7.15
CA VAL A 24 -6.37 0.09 8.07
C VAL A 24 -7.67 -0.69 7.96
N ASP A 25 -8.21 -1.12 9.09
CA ASP A 25 -9.56 -1.66 9.18
C ASP A 25 -10.56 -0.50 9.09
N LEU A 26 -11.41 -0.48 8.06
CA LEU A 26 -12.36 0.61 7.86
C LEU A 26 -13.57 0.54 8.80
N ALA A 27 -13.93 -0.66 9.28
CA ALA A 27 -15.07 -0.84 10.18
C ALA A 27 -14.70 -0.36 11.58
N GLU A 28 -13.54 -0.81 12.08
CA GLU A 28 -13.04 -0.45 13.40
C GLU A 28 -12.34 0.91 13.43
N ARG A 29 -11.96 1.43 12.25
CA ARG A 29 -11.15 2.65 12.08
C ARG A 29 -9.80 2.55 12.79
N THR A 30 -9.19 1.37 12.75
CA THR A 30 -7.94 1.04 13.42
C THR A 30 -6.83 0.74 12.40
N LEU A 31 -5.59 1.10 12.73
CA LEU A 31 -4.43 0.64 11.96
C LEU A 31 -4.17 -0.82 12.33
N ARG A 32 -4.38 -1.76 11.40
CA ARG A 32 -4.07 -3.18 11.60
C ARG A 32 -2.58 -3.47 11.51
N ALA A 33 -1.91 -2.88 10.51
CA ALA A 33 -0.50 -3.14 10.26
C ALA A 33 0.17 -1.99 9.53
N ALA A 34 1.49 -1.91 9.67
CA ALA A 34 2.35 -1.01 8.93
C ALA A 34 3.64 -1.75 8.54
N TYR A 35 3.96 -1.78 7.25
CA TYR A 35 5.11 -2.50 6.71
C TYR A 35 6.03 -1.53 6.00
N ALA A 36 7.30 -1.51 6.39
CA ALA A 36 8.33 -0.87 5.57
C ALA A 36 8.48 -1.66 4.27
N VAL A 37 8.49 -0.96 3.13
CA VAL A 37 8.63 -1.60 1.81
C VAL A 37 9.99 -1.21 1.24
N PRO A 38 10.96 -2.14 1.23
CA PRO A 38 12.27 -1.87 0.64
C PRO A 38 12.17 -1.44 -0.83
N GLY A 39 12.97 -0.45 -1.21
CA GLY A 39 13.04 0.02 -2.60
C GLY A 39 11.93 1.00 -3.01
N LEU A 40 10.99 1.37 -2.13
CA LEU A 40 10.12 2.52 -2.38
C LEU A 40 10.90 3.81 -2.14
N VAL A 41 11.10 4.58 -3.21
CA VAL A 41 11.80 5.88 -3.13
C VAL A 41 10.79 7.02 -3.17
N GLN A 42 9.92 7.04 -4.18
CA GLN A 42 8.89 8.06 -4.36
C GLN A 42 7.61 7.42 -4.91
N PRO A 43 6.83 6.73 -4.05
CA PRO A 43 5.58 6.13 -4.47
C PRO A 43 4.53 7.21 -4.76
N THR A 44 3.87 7.11 -5.92
CA THR A 44 2.91 8.09 -6.44
C THR A 44 1.51 7.52 -6.62
N ALA A 45 1.38 6.20 -6.71
CA ALA A 45 0.09 5.53 -6.92
C ALA A 45 0.07 4.15 -6.25
N LEU A 46 -1.14 3.65 -6.02
CA LEU A 46 -1.37 2.29 -5.55
C LEU A 46 -2.56 1.68 -6.29
N ALA A 47 -2.40 0.47 -6.80
CA ALA A 47 -3.45 -0.30 -7.44
C ALA A 47 -3.45 -1.75 -6.91
N LEU A 48 -4.59 -2.43 -7.07
CA LEU A 48 -4.74 -3.84 -6.72
C LEU A 48 -4.79 -4.68 -8.00
N ARG A 49 -4.03 -5.78 -8.03
CA ARG A 49 -4.07 -6.81 -9.09
C ARG A 49 -4.08 -8.20 -8.45
N GLY A 50 -5.24 -8.83 -8.37
CA GLY A 50 -5.36 -10.14 -7.73
C GLY A 50 -4.93 -10.08 -6.26
N THR A 51 -3.91 -10.85 -5.87
CA THR A 51 -3.33 -10.84 -4.51
C THR A 51 -2.23 -9.79 -4.33
N GLU A 52 -1.86 -9.06 -5.37
CA GLU A 52 -0.75 -8.09 -5.32
C GLU A 52 -1.23 -6.64 -5.22
N LEU A 53 -0.47 -5.83 -4.49
CA LEU A 53 -0.50 -4.38 -4.55
C LEU A 53 0.61 -3.90 -5.49
N LEU A 54 0.23 -3.11 -6.49
CA LEU A 54 1.15 -2.47 -7.41
C LEU A 54 1.37 -1.02 -6.99
N VAL A 55 2.59 -0.68 -6.63
CA VAL A 55 3.01 0.68 -6.27
C VAL A 55 3.67 1.33 -7.46
N GLY A 56 3.05 2.39 -7.98
CA GLY A 56 3.67 3.27 -8.98
C GLY A 56 4.71 4.16 -8.33
N GLN A 57 5.86 4.30 -8.97
CA GLN A 57 6.94 5.20 -8.56
C GLN A 57 7.07 6.38 -9.52
N ALA A 58 7.67 7.48 -9.05
CA ALA A 58 7.84 8.71 -9.82
C ALA A 58 8.72 8.53 -11.07
N ASP A 59 9.59 7.53 -11.09
CA ASP A 59 10.43 7.16 -12.24
C ASP A 59 9.68 6.32 -13.30
N GLY A 60 8.40 6.00 -13.05
CA GLY A 60 7.57 5.17 -13.93
C GLY A 60 7.69 3.68 -13.69
N CYS A 61 8.52 3.23 -12.75
CA CYS A 61 8.62 1.83 -12.37
C CYS A 61 7.42 1.39 -11.51
N LEU A 62 7.16 0.08 -11.51
CA LEU A 62 6.18 -0.56 -10.63
C LEU A 62 6.89 -1.49 -9.65
N THR A 63 6.54 -1.37 -8.37
CA THR A 63 6.93 -2.34 -7.33
C THR A 63 5.70 -3.16 -6.96
N ALA A 64 5.79 -4.48 -7.07
CA ALA A 64 4.74 -5.39 -6.64
C ALA A 64 4.98 -5.82 -5.18
N ILE A 65 3.92 -5.83 -4.39
CA ILE A 65 3.92 -6.26 -2.99
C ILE A 65 2.83 -7.33 -2.85
N GLU A 66 3.18 -8.52 -2.37
CA GLU A 66 2.20 -9.52 -1.96
C GLU A 66 1.36 -8.96 -0.80
N ARG A 67 0.04 -9.03 -0.91
CA ARG A 67 -0.81 -8.79 0.24
C ARG A 67 -0.70 -9.99 1.14
N GLU A 68 -0.13 -9.83 2.32
CA GLU A 68 -0.33 -10.82 3.37
C GLU A 68 -1.84 -10.91 3.65
N THR A 69 -2.45 -12.01 3.24
CA THR A 69 -3.77 -12.39 3.71
C THR A 69 -3.65 -12.72 5.19
N PRO A 70 -4.49 -12.12 6.07
CA PRO A 70 -4.55 -12.56 7.46
C PRO A 70 -4.95 -14.04 7.57
#